data_AF-A0A920KP44-F1
#
_entry.id   AF-A0A920KP44-F1
#
_cell.length_a   1.000
_cell.length_b   1.000
_cell.length_c   1.000
_cell.angle_alpha   90.00
_cell.angle_beta   90.00
_cell.angle_gamma   90.00
#
_symmetry.space_group_name_H-M   'P 1'
#
loop_
_entity.id
_entity.type
_entity.pdbx_description
1 polymer ?
#
loop_
_entity_poly.entity_id
_entity_poly.type
_entity_poly.pdbx_seq_one_letter_code
_entity_poly.pdbx_strand_id
1 'polypeptide(L)'
;MAKDIRVILVKLADRLHNMRTLGVLNREKIKRIASETLDIYAPIAMRLGMNEVRMEFEDLGLKALYPMRARRLEAARRAASGNRKQLVDQIRDQIGQTLNREGLSANVVGREKHLFSIYNKMKAKRKSFSEVMDIFAFRLLVDSVDDCYRALGMVHSLYKPVPGEFKDYIAIPKANGYQSLHTVLKGMHGVPIEIQIRTHEMEDMANNGLPPTGFTRPRKRARVCLIPAPENGCRGCWKCNNAPATRWNLLRTSRSTYSLTRFMFLPLGVTFSSCRKGPVRSTLRMPCIAISGITA
;
A
#
# COMPACT_ATOMS: atom_id res chain seq x y z
N MET A 1 -7.97 -16.81 -29.45
CA MET A 1 -8.17 -17.82 -28.38
C MET A 1 -7.56 -17.29 -27.10
N ALA A 2 -8.19 -17.20 -25.92
CA ALA A 2 -9.58 -16.97 -25.54
C ALA A 2 -9.61 -15.58 -24.86
N LYS A 3 -10.50 -14.65 -25.29
CA LYS A 3 -10.63 -13.31 -24.68
C LYS A 3 -11.41 -13.33 -23.35
N ASP A 4 -11.94 -14.50 -22.99
CA ASP A 4 -12.86 -14.65 -21.87
C ASP A 4 -12.13 -15.11 -20.61
N ILE A 5 -12.15 -14.25 -19.59
CA ILE A 5 -11.57 -14.49 -18.28
C ILE A 5 -12.18 -15.69 -17.56
N ARG A 6 -13.43 -16.05 -17.89
CA ARG A 6 -14.15 -17.18 -17.28
C ARG A 6 -13.46 -18.52 -17.54
N VAL A 7 -12.86 -18.69 -18.70
CA VAL A 7 -12.10 -19.91 -19.04
C VAL A 7 -10.88 -20.06 -18.13
N ILE A 8 -10.22 -18.94 -17.82
CA ILE A 8 -9.06 -18.92 -16.91
C ILE A 8 -9.51 -19.25 -15.48
N LEU A 9 -10.64 -18.70 -15.02
CA LEU A 9 -11.19 -18.99 -13.70
C LEU A 9 -11.49 -20.49 -13.51
N VAL A 10 -12.16 -21.12 -14.49
CA VAL A 10 -12.45 -22.56 -14.45
C VAL A 10 -11.14 -23.36 -14.41
N LYS A 11 -10.12 -22.95 -15.16
CA LYS A 11 -8.81 -23.63 -15.15
C LYS A 11 -8.03 -23.45 -13.86
N LEU A 12 -8.13 -22.29 -13.20
CA LEU A 12 -7.54 -22.10 -11.87
C LEU A 12 -8.23 -22.96 -10.83
N ALA A 13 -9.57 -23.06 -10.86
CA ALA A 13 -10.33 -23.90 -9.94
C ALA A 13 -10.00 -25.39 -10.12
N ASP A 14 -9.98 -25.87 -11.36
CA ASP A 14 -9.54 -27.24 -11.73
C ASP A 14 -8.11 -27.51 -11.22
N ARG A 15 -7.18 -26.58 -11.49
CA ARG A 15 -5.80 -26.73 -11.01
C ARG A 15 -5.70 -26.74 -9.49
N LEU A 16 -6.49 -25.93 -8.78
CA LEU A 16 -6.51 -25.91 -7.32
C LEU A 16 -7.00 -27.23 -6.74
N HIS A 17 -8.07 -27.78 -7.31
CA HIS A 17 -8.54 -29.11 -6.94
C HIS A 17 -7.46 -30.18 -7.15
N ASN A 18 -6.80 -30.18 -8.32
CA ASN A 18 -5.71 -31.11 -8.63
C ASN A 18 -4.52 -30.96 -7.67
N MET A 19 -4.19 -29.74 -7.24
CA MET A 19 -3.14 -29.50 -6.24
C MET A 19 -3.48 -30.06 -4.86
N ARG A 20 -4.78 -30.05 -4.47
CA ARG A 20 -5.25 -30.62 -3.20
C ARG A 20 -5.18 -32.15 -3.18
N THR A 21 -5.32 -32.81 -4.34
CA THR A 21 -5.37 -34.28 -4.49
C THR A 21 -4.08 -34.91 -5.04
N LEU A 22 -2.96 -34.16 -5.04
CA LEU A 22 -1.68 -34.61 -5.60
C LEU A 22 -1.13 -35.94 -5.04
N GLY A 23 -1.55 -36.36 -3.85
CA GLY A 23 -0.96 -37.49 -3.11
C GLY A 23 -1.07 -38.85 -3.81
N VAL A 24 -1.97 -39.00 -4.79
CA VAL A 24 -2.18 -40.27 -5.53
C VAL A 24 -1.23 -40.46 -6.72
N LEU A 25 -0.46 -39.43 -7.09
CA LEU A 25 0.37 -39.43 -8.29
C LEU A 25 1.82 -39.83 -8.01
N ASN A 26 2.52 -40.29 -9.07
CA ASN A 26 3.96 -40.53 -9.00
C ASN A 26 4.74 -39.24 -8.71
N ARG A 27 5.86 -39.36 -8.00
CA ARG A 27 6.67 -38.22 -7.52
C ARG A 27 7.12 -37.26 -8.63
N GLU A 28 7.43 -37.77 -9.83
CA GLU A 28 7.82 -36.95 -10.97
C GLU A 28 6.65 -36.09 -11.48
N LYS A 29 5.45 -36.69 -11.59
CA LYS A 29 4.23 -35.98 -11.98
C LYS A 29 3.88 -34.91 -10.94
N ILE A 30 3.99 -35.22 -9.65
CA ILE A 30 3.78 -34.27 -8.55
C ILE A 30 4.70 -33.06 -8.71
N LYS A 31 6.01 -33.28 -8.87
CA LYS A 31 6.98 -32.19 -9.02
C LYS A 31 6.67 -31.32 -10.23
N ARG A 32 6.40 -31.93 -11.39
CA ARG A 32 6.06 -31.20 -12.62
C ARG A 32 4.82 -30.32 -12.44
N ILE A 33 3.74 -30.88 -11.89
CA ILE A 33 2.48 -30.16 -11.66
C ILE A 33 2.68 -29.02 -10.65
N ALA A 34 3.44 -29.26 -9.58
CA ALA A 34 3.71 -28.25 -8.57
C ALA A 34 4.59 -27.11 -9.10
N SER A 35 5.63 -27.42 -9.88
CA SER A 35 6.46 -26.39 -10.56
C SER A 35 5.63 -25.57 -11.53
N GLU A 36 4.84 -26.21 -12.40
CA GLU A 36 3.93 -25.52 -13.32
C GLU A 36 2.95 -24.60 -12.57
N THR A 37 2.44 -25.07 -11.44
CA THR A 37 1.51 -24.29 -10.60
C THR A 37 2.16 -23.04 -10.03
N LEU A 38 3.38 -23.14 -9.51
CA LEU A 38 4.09 -21.98 -8.96
C LEU A 38 4.58 -21.01 -10.03
N ASP A 39 5.00 -21.51 -11.19
CA ASP A 39 5.59 -20.68 -12.24
C ASP A 39 4.53 -20.01 -13.13
N ILE A 40 3.37 -20.66 -13.33
CA ILE A 40 2.33 -20.21 -14.26
C ILE A 40 1.06 -19.80 -13.53
N TYR A 41 0.43 -20.72 -12.78
CA TYR A 41 -0.92 -20.50 -12.24
C TYR A 41 -0.95 -19.51 -11.06
N ALA A 42 0.04 -19.57 -10.15
CA ALA A 42 0.11 -18.64 -9.02
C ALA A 42 0.31 -17.17 -9.48
N PRO A 43 1.20 -16.84 -10.44
CA PRO A 43 1.27 -15.50 -11.02
C PRO A 43 0.01 -15.07 -11.75
N ILE A 44 -0.70 -15.98 -12.43
CA ILE A 44 -1.99 -15.67 -13.06
C ILE A 44 -3.02 -15.31 -11.99
N ALA A 45 -3.16 -16.12 -10.93
CA ALA A 45 -4.05 -15.81 -9.81
C ALA A 45 -3.72 -14.44 -9.18
N MET A 46 -2.43 -14.11 -9.04
CA MET A 46 -1.99 -12.79 -8.53
C MET A 46 -2.44 -11.63 -9.42
N ARG A 47 -2.34 -11.79 -10.76
CA ARG A 47 -2.76 -10.77 -11.73
C ARG A 47 -4.27 -10.56 -11.72
N LEU A 48 -5.03 -11.61 -11.45
CA LEU A 48 -6.49 -11.57 -11.31
C LEU A 48 -6.96 -11.04 -9.95
N GLY A 49 -6.03 -10.76 -9.02
CA GLY A 49 -6.35 -10.31 -7.66
C GLY A 49 -6.83 -11.42 -6.72
N MET A 50 -6.77 -12.70 -7.14
CA MET A 50 -7.20 -13.85 -6.36
C MET A 50 -6.10 -14.27 -5.36
N ASN A 51 -5.93 -13.48 -4.30
CA ASN A 51 -4.83 -13.68 -3.35
C ASN A 51 -4.97 -14.96 -2.53
N GLU A 52 -6.19 -15.34 -2.13
CA GLU A 52 -6.41 -16.58 -1.37
C GLU A 52 -5.99 -17.81 -2.16
N VAL A 53 -6.47 -17.93 -3.40
CA VAL A 53 -6.10 -19.01 -4.32
C VAL A 53 -4.60 -19.03 -4.59
N ARG A 54 -3.99 -17.85 -4.78
CA ARG A 54 -2.53 -17.73 -4.93
C ARG A 54 -1.80 -18.28 -3.71
N MET A 55 -2.21 -17.88 -2.50
CA MET A 55 -1.57 -18.33 -1.26
C MET A 55 -1.70 -19.84 -1.07
N GLU A 56 -2.84 -20.41 -1.43
CA GLU A 56 -3.04 -21.85 -1.37
C GLU A 56 -2.19 -22.60 -2.40
N PHE A 57 -2.09 -22.12 -3.64
CA PHE A 57 -1.16 -22.67 -4.63
C PHE A 57 0.29 -22.64 -4.16
N GLU A 58 0.70 -21.53 -3.57
CA GLU A 58 2.04 -21.33 -3.04
C GLU A 58 2.37 -22.34 -1.91
N ASP A 59 1.45 -22.54 -0.97
CA ASP A 59 1.64 -23.46 0.15
C ASP A 59 1.60 -24.93 -0.30
N LEU A 60 0.66 -25.32 -1.16
CA LEU A 60 0.58 -26.68 -1.72
C LEU A 60 1.80 -26.97 -2.60
N GLY A 61 2.22 -26.01 -3.43
CA GLY A 61 3.40 -26.12 -4.28
C GLY A 61 4.68 -26.32 -3.47
N LEU A 62 4.85 -25.60 -2.36
CA LEU A 62 5.99 -25.76 -1.47
C LEU A 62 6.05 -27.16 -0.85
N LYS A 63 4.89 -27.66 -0.36
CA LYS A 63 4.77 -28.99 0.24
C LYS A 63 5.07 -30.10 -0.77
N ALA A 64 4.60 -29.95 -1.99
CA ALA A 64 4.81 -30.92 -3.07
C ALA A 64 6.28 -30.95 -3.56
N LEU A 65 6.92 -29.78 -3.74
CA LEU A 65 8.30 -29.70 -4.24
C LEU A 65 9.34 -30.01 -3.16
N TYR A 66 9.16 -29.48 -1.95
CA TYR A 66 10.15 -29.52 -0.89
C TYR A 66 9.53 -29.94 0.46
N PRO A 67 9.02 -31.18 0.59
CA PRO A 67 8.27 -31.63 1.78
C PRO A 67 9.06 -31.52 3.08
N MET A 68 10.35 -31.88 3.05
CA MET A 68 11.22 -31.79 4.23
C MET A 68 11.46 -30.33 4.67
N ARG A 69 11.60 -29.41 3.71
CA ARG A 69 11.79 -27.98 4.02
C ARG A 69 10.50 -27.38 4.58
N ALA A 70 9.35 -27.69 3.98
CA ALA A 70 8.05 -27.28 4.47
C ALA A 70 7.85 -27.72 5.93
N ARG A 71 8.06 -29.01 6.23
CA ARG A 71 7.91 -29.56 7.59
C ARG A 71 8.84 -28.88 8.61
N ARG A 72 10.10 -28.62 8.25
CA ARG A 72 11.06 -27.93 9.13
C ARG A 72 10.67 -26.47 9.38
N LEU A 73 10.24 -25.74 8.35
CA LEU A 73 9.78 -24.37 8.49
C LEU A 73 8.48 -24.27 9.31
N GLU A 74 7.53 -25.19 9.14
CA GLU A 74 6.32 -25.26 9.96
C GLU A 74 6.63 -25.54 11.44
N ALA A 75 7.57 -26.44 11.72
CA ALA A 75 8.04 -26.69 13.08
C ALA A 75 8.70 -25.46 13.69
N ALA A 76 9.59 -24.80 12.94
CA ALA A 76 10.27 -23.57 13.40
C ALA A 76 9.27 -22.42 13.63
N ARG A 77 8.26 -22.26 12.76
CA ARG A 77 7.19 -21.27 12.94
C ARG A 77 6.38 -21.52 14.21
N ARG A 78 6.03 -22.78 14.49
CA ARG A 78 5.30 -23.16 15.71
C ARG A 78 6.11 -22.89 16.97
N ALA A 79 7.40 -23.26 16.97
CA ALA A 79 8.28 -23.00 18.11
C ALA A 79 8.44 -21.51 18.40
N ALA A 80 8.49 -20.66 17.37
CA ALA A 80 8.63 -19.21 17.52
C ALA A 80 7.33 -18.49 17.93
N SER A 81 6.17 -19.15 17.94
CA SER A 81 4.88 -18.48 18.13
C SER A 81 4.63 -18.02 19.57
N GLY A 82 5.10 -18.78 20.58
CA GLY A 82 4.80 -18.52 22.00
C GLY A 82 5.25 -17.13 22.49
N ASN A 83 6.55 -16.89 22.56
CA ASN A 83 7.12 -15.61 23.04
C ASN A 83 6.71 -14.43 22.15
N ARG A 84 6.52 -14.69 20.85
CA ARG A 84 6.16 -13.67 19.87
C ARG A 84 4.74 -13.15 20.08
N LYS A 85 3.80 -14.02 20.47
CA LYS A 85 2.38 -13.66 20.60
C LYS A 85 2.20 -12.53 21.61
N GLN A 86 2.89 -12.60 22.75
CA GLN A 86 2.86 -11.56 23.77
C GLN A 86 3.34 -10.21 23.23
N LEU A 87 4.45 -10.18 22.49
CA LEU A 87 4.98 -8.95 21.91
C LEU A 87 4.05 -8.36 20.82
N VAL A 88 3.44 -9.24 20.01
CA VAL A 88 2.46 -8.84 18.99
C VAL A 88 1.22 -8.23 19.65
N ASP A 89 0.71 -8.85 20.71
CA ASP A 89 -0.44 -8.37 21.45
C ASP A 89 -0.15 -7.01 22.11
N GLN A 90 1.02 -6.84 22.73
CA GLN A 90 1.45 -5.56 23.30
C GLN A 90 1.50 -4.43 22.25
N ILE A 91 2.12 -4.68 21.09
CA ILE A 91 2.19 -3.69 20.00
C ILE A 91 0.80 -3.41 19.43
N ARG A 92 -0.03 -4.44 19.25
CA ARG A 92 -1.42 -4.28 18.79
C ARG A 92 -2.19 -3.37 19.74
N ASP A 93 -2.10 -3.62 21.04
CA ASP A 93 -2.85 -2.89 22.06
C ASP A 93 -2.35 -1.45 22.17
N GLN A 94 -1.05 -1.21 22.05
CA GLN A 94 -0.47 0.15 22.01
C GLN A 94 -0.96 0.96 20.80
N ILE A 95 -0.99 0.34 19.62
CA ILE A 95 -1.53 0.98 18.40
C ILE A 95 -3.03 1.24 18.59
N GLY A 96 -3.80 0.25 19.03
CA GLY A 96 -5.24 0.36 19.25
C GLY A 96 -5.62 1.44 20.26
N GLN A 97 -4.92 1.53 21.40
CA GLN A 97 -5.16 2.57 22.41
C GLN A 97 -4.91 3.97 21.86
N THR A 98 -3.88 4.15 21.05
CA THR A 98 -3.57 5.45 20.44
C THR A 98 -4.63 5.85 19.42
N LEU A 99 -5.07 4.92 18.57
CA LEU A 99 -6.13 5.19 17.60
C LEU A 99 -7.45 5.54 18.30
N ASN A 100 -7.79 4.81 19.37
CA ASN A 100 -9.00 5.08 20.17
C ASN A 100 -8.94 6.42 20.91
N ARG A 101 -7.77 6.82 21.44
CA ARG A 101 -7.59 8.10 22.14
C ARG A 101 -7.87 9.29 21.22
N GLU A 102 -7.50 9.18 19.95
CA GLU A 102 -7.73 10.19 18.92
C GLU A 102 -9.12 10.07 18.27
N GLY A 103 -9.97 9.15 18.74
CA GLY A 103 -11.34 8.97 18.27
C GLY A 103 -11.46 8.29 16.90
N LEU A 104 -10.45 7.54 16.47
CA LEU A 104 -10.45 6.82 15.18
C LEU A 104 -10.83 5.36 15.37
N SER A 105 -11.98 4.96 14.82
CA SER A 105 -12.41 3.56 14.77
C SER A 105 -11.54 2.78 13.79
N ALA A 106 -10.65 1.94 14.32
CA ALA A 106 -9.79 1.08 13.52
C ALA A 106 -9.65 -0.31 14.14
N ASN A 107 -9.72 -1.34 13.29
CA ASN A 107 -9.45 -2.70 13.70
C ASN A 107 -7.98 -3.06 13.39
N VAL A 108 -7.20 -3.33 14.44
CA VAL A 108 -5.77 -3.67 14.35
C VAL A 108 -5.62 -5.20 14.38
N VAL A 109 -5.26 -5.77 13.24
CA VAL A 109 -5.08 -7.22 13.07
C VAL A 109 -3.60 -7.55 12.88
N GLY A 110 -3.08 -8.46 13.70
CA GLY A 110 -1.75 -9.04 13.50
C GLY A 110 -1.72 -9.91 12.25
N ARG A 111 -0.82 -9.62 11.31
CA ARG A 111 -0.68 -10.37 10.06
C ARG A 111 0.46 -11.38 10.18
N GLU A 112 0.12 -12.66 10.07
CA GLU A 112 1.13 -13.71 9.92
C GLU A 112 1.62 -13.82 8.47
N LYS A 113 2.93 -14.02 8.30
CA LYS A 113 3.52 -14.27 6.98
C LYS A 113 3.29 -15.74 6.59
N HIS A 114 2.82 -15.95 5.36
CA HIS A 114 2.66 -17.29 4.79
C HIS A 114 4.00 -18.01 4.64
N LEU A 115 3.96 -19.35 4.71
CA LEU A 115 5.15 -20.19 4.74
C LEU A 115 5.98 -20.03 3.46
N PHE A 116 5.33 -20.05 2.29
CA PHE A 116 5.99 -19.83 1.02
C PHE A 116 6.62 -18.44 0.89
N SER A 117 5.95 -17.40 1.41
CA SER A 117 6.49 -16.05 1.44
C SER A 117 7.74 -15.94 2.33
N ILE A 118 7.78 -16.66 3.47
CA ILE A 118 8.98 -16.76 4.31
C ILE A 118 10.10 -17.47 3.54
N TYR A 119 9.81 -18.61 2.94
CA TYR A 119 10.77 -19.38 2.14
C TYR A 119 11.39 -18.56 1.00
N ASN A 120 10.56 -17.85 0.23
CA ASN A 120 11.03 -17.00 -0.85
C ASN A 120 11.86 -15.82 -0.35
N LYS A 121 11.49 -15.19 0.77
CA LYS A 121 12.29 -14.11 1.37
C LYS A 121 13.64 -14.63 1.85
N MET A 122 13.69 -15.80 2.48
CA MET A 122 14.95 -16.45 2.89
C MET A 122 15.84 -16.73 1.67
N LYS A 123 15.27 -17.31 0.60
CA LYS A 123 16.02 -17.63 -0.62
C LYS A 123 16.52 -16.38 -1.36
N ALA A 124 15.66 -15.37 -1.52
CA ALA A 124 15.98 -14.15 -2.26
C ALA A 124 16.97 -13.25 -1.53
N LYS A 125 16.78 -13.05 -0.22
CA LYS A 125 17.65 -12.17 0.59
C LYS A 125 18.82 -12.90 1.25
N ARG A 126 18.92 -14.23 1.09
CA ARG A 126 19.90 -15.10 1.76
C ARG A 126 19.95 -14.89 3.28
N LYS A 127 18.78 -14.66 3.89
CA LYS A 127 18.63 -14.43 5.33
C LYS A 127 18.22 -15.69 6.07
N SER A 128 18.60 -15.75 7.33
CA SER A 128 18.18 -16.83 8.24
C SER A 128 16.69 -16.73 8.57
N PHE A 129 16.12 -17.84 9.07
CA PHE A 129 14.70 -17.88 9.45
C PHE A 129 14.36 -16.87 10.57
N SER A 130 15.25 -16.72 11.56
CA SER A 130 15.08 -15.79 12.68
C SER A 130 14.97 -14.35 12.18
N GLU A 131 15.87 -13.88 11.32
CA GLU A 131 15.85 -12.51 10.80
C GLU A 131 14.61 -12.20 9.95
N VAL A 132 14.09 -13.19 9.21
CA VAL A 132 12.87 -13.00 8.40
C VAL A 132 11.62 -12.97 9.28
N MET A 133 11.63 -13.77 10.35
CA MET A 133 10.56 -13.82 11.33
C MET A 133 10.56 -12.58 12.23
N ASP A 134 11.71 -11.98 12.53
CA ASP A 134 11.82 -10.79 13.38
C ASP A 134 11.30 -9.49 12.73
N ILE A 135 10.32 -9.61 11.85
CA ILE A 135 9.58 -8.49 11.27
C ILE A 135 8.12 -8.69 11.61
N PHE A 136 7.58 -7.78 12.42
CA PHE A 136 6.17 -7.77 12.75
C PHE A 136 5.38 -7.13 11.61
N ALA A 137 4.19 -7.67 11.32
CA ALA A 137 3.32 -7.12 10.31
C ALA A 137 1.94 -6.90 10.91
N PHE A 138 1.40 -5.71 10.76
CA PHE A 138 0.06 -5.34 11.23
C PHE A 138 -0.76 -4.82 10.06
N ARG A 139 -2.07 -5.06 10.16
CA ARG A 139 -3.07 -4.56 9.24
C ARG A 139 -4.06 -3.72 10.04
N LEU A 140 -4.27 -2.49 9.61
CA LEU A 140 -5.28 -1.59 10.15
C LEU A 140 -6.41 -1.50 9.13
N LEU A 141 -7.61 -1.89 9.57
CA LEU A 141 -8.84 -1.72 8.83
C LEU A 141 -9.58 -0.50 9.36
N VAL A 142 -9.95 0.40 8.46
CA VAL A 142 -10.66 1.64 8.76
C VAL A 142 -11.87 1.80 7.85
N ASP A 143 -12.73 2.76 8.16
CA ASP A 143 -13.97 2.98 7.40
C ASP A 143 -13.75 3.82 6.14
N SER A 144 -12.92 4.87 6.21
CA SER A 144 -12.73 5.81 5.10
C SER A 144 -11.28 5.95 4.65
N VAL A 145 -11.10 6.48 3.43
CA VAL A 145 -9.77 6.81 2.90
C VAL A 145 -9.10 7.94 3.68
N ASP A 146 -9.88 8.89 4.22
CA ASP A 146 -9.33 9.96 5.08
C ASP A 146 -8.75 9.36 6.37
N ASP A 147 -9.46 8.39 6.96
CA ASP A 147 -9.01 7.68 8.15
C ASP A 147 -7.74 6.86 7.89
N CYS A 148 -7.51 6.37 6.67
CA CYS A 148 -6.24 5.72 6.32
C CYS A 148 -5.05 6.66 6.52
N TYR A 149 -5.16 7.91 6.08
CA TYR A 149 -4.09 8.91 6.20
C TYR A 149 -3.97 9.47 7.62
N ARG A 150 -5.10 9.60 8.34
CA ARG A 150 -5.07 9.94 9.78
C ARG A 150 -4.37 8.88 10.60
N ALA A 151 -4.74 7.61 10.40
CA ALA A 151 -4.10 6.47 11.05
C ALA A 151 -2.60 6.39 10.73
N LEU A 152 -2.20 6.71 9.48
CA LEU A 152 -0.78 6.80 9.10
C LEU A 152 -0.04 7.85 9.96
N GLY A 153 -0.61 9.04 10.12
CA GLY A 153 -0.02 10.10 10.94
C GLY A 153 0.13 9.70 12.41
N MET A 154 -0.89 9.08 12.99
CA MET A 154 -0.87 8.57 14.37
C MET A 154 0.21 7.51 14.55
N VAL A 155 0.30 6.58 13.61
CA VAL A 155 1.29 5.51 13.61
C VAL A 155 2.73 6.05 13.49
N HIS A 156 2.94 7.08 12.66
CA HIS A 156 4.24 7.75 12.53
C HIS A 156 4.61 8.58 13.77
N SER A 157 3.62 9.03 14.55
CA SER A 157 3.86 9.65 15.86
C SER A 157 4.31 8.65 16.92
N LEU A 158 3.87 7.39 16.84
CA LEU A 158 4.26 6.33 17.78
C LEU A 158 5.63 5.73 17.48
N TYR A 159 5.91 5.47 16.20
CA TYR A 159 7.13 4.81 15.77
C TYR A 159 7.81 5.56 14.64
N LYS A 160 9.14 5.62 14.69
CA LYS A 160 9.93 6.32 13.68
C LYS A 160 9.83 5.62 12.32
N PRO A 161 9.39 6.30 11.25
CA PRO A 161 9.34 5.71 9.92
C PRO A 161 10.74 5.51 9.33
N VAL A 162 10.92 4.41 8.60
CA VAL A 162 12.13 4.14 7.84
C VAL A 162 12.06 4.89 6.50
N PRO A 163 13.02 5.78 6.19
CA PRO A 163 13.03 6.52 4.93
C PRO A 163 13.04 5.58 3.72
N GLY A 164 12.24 5.90 2.69
CA GLY A 164 12.18 5.13 1.44
C GLY A 164 11.29 3.87 1.48
N GLU A 165 10.77 3.49 2.65
CA GLU A 165 9.92 2.30 2.82
C GLU A 165 8.42 2.63 2.98
N PHE A 166 8.01 3.84 2.59
CA PHE A 166 6.61 4.24 2.49
C PHE A 166 6.11 4.08 1.05
N LYS A 167 4.96 3.43 0.87
CA LYS A 167 4.32 3.22 -0.43
C LYS A 167 2.84 3.51 -0.33
N ASP A 168 2.39 4.47 -1.12
CA ASP A 168 0.98 4.83 -1.24
C ASP A 168 0.34 4.12 -2.44
N TYR A 169 -0.28 2.97 -2.20
CA TYR A 169 -1.06 2.27 -3.23
C TYR A 169 -2.52 2.72 -3.32
N ILE A 170 -2.96 3.67 -2.49
CA ILE A 170 -4.29 4.29 -2.63
C ILE A 170 -4.24 5.29 -3.79
N ALA A 171 -3.22 6.15 -3.81
CA ALA A 171 -3.00 7.12 -4.88
C ALA A 171 -2.52 6.46 -6.18
N ILE A 172 -1.62 5.47 -6.07
CA ILE A 172 -1.06 4.74 -7.23
C ILE A 172 -1.38 3.25 -7.08
N PRO A 173 -2.60 2.82 -7.47
CA PRO A 173 -2.98 1.42 -7.37
C PRO A 173 -2.12 0.53 -8.28
N LYS A 174 -1.95 -0.72 -7.86
CA LYS A 174 -1.27 -1.72 -8.69
C LYS A 174 -2.14 -2.13 -9.88
N ALA A 175 -1.53 -2.75 -10.89
CA ALA A 175 -2.24 -3.25 -12.08
C ALA A 175 -3.38 -4.25 -11.76
N ASN A 176 -3.32 -4.92 -10.61
CA ASN A 176 -4.35 -5.85 -10.13
C ASN A 176 -5.43 -5.17 -9.28
N GLY A 177 -5.48 -3.84 -9.20
CA GLY A 177 -6.45 -3.09 -8.40
C GLY A 177 -6.15 -3.05 -6.90
N TYR A 178 -4.99 -3.55 -6.45
CA TYR A 178 -4.62 -3.53 -5.03
C TYR A 178 -4.40 -2.11 -4.51
N GLN A 179 -5.08 -1.79 -3.41
CA GLN A 179 -5.02 -0.51 -2.71
C GLN A 179 -4.73 -0.71 -1.22
N SER A 180 -3.75 0.02 -0.68
CA SER A 180 -3.37 0.06 0.73
C SER A 180 -2.20 1.05 0.93
N LEU A 181 -2.07 1.64 2.12
CA LEU A 181 -0.87 2.36 2.54
C LEU A 181 0.09 1.39 3.21
N HIS A 182 1.33 1.30 2.73
CA HIS A 182 2.37 0.46 3.34
C HIS A 182 3.45 1.35 3.93
N THR A 183 3.81 1.09 5.18
CA THR A 183 4.92 1.79 5.84
C THR A 183 5.73 0.81 6.67
N VAL A 184 7.04 0.99 6.71
CA VAL A 184 7.93 0.25 7.61
C VAL A 184 8.46 1.20 8.66
N LEU A 185 8.32 0.81 9.92
CA LEU A 185 8.65 1.62 11.08
C LEU A 185 9.67 0.87 11.93
N LYS A 186 10.43 1.62 12.74
CA LYS A 186 11.35 1.06 13.72
C LYS A 186 10.69 1.07 15.10
N GLY A 187 10.45 -0.12 15.67
CA GLY A 187 9.91 -0.29 17.01
C GLY A 187 10.93 0.00 18.12
N MET A 188 10.48 0.00 19.37
CA MET A 188 11.27 0.36 20.55
C MET A 188 12.52 -0.52 20.75
N HIS A 189 12.46 -1.81 20.42
CA HIS A 189 13.59 -2.74 20.50
C HIS A 189 14.41 -2.82 19.20
N GLY A 190 14.27 -1.83 18.32
CA GLY A 190 14.92 -1.85 16.99
C GLY A 190 14.30 -2.82 15.99
N VAL A 191 13.26 -3.55 16.40
CA VAL A 191 12.56 -4.51 15.55
C VAL A 191 11.73 -3.77 14.49
N PRO A 192 11.84 -4.13 13.20
CA PRO A 192 11.06 -3.51 12.14
C PRO A 192 9.58 -3.94 12.21
N ILE A 193 8.68 -2.96 12.07
CA ILE A 193 7.23 -3.13 12.05
C ILE A 193 6.72 -2.71 10.68
N GLU A 194 6.20 -3.66 9.91
CA GLU A 194 5.49 -3.42 8.65
C GLU A 194 4.02 -3.15 8.96
N ILE A 195 3.49 -1.97 8.60
CA ILE A 195 2.08 -1.62 8.81
C ILE A 195 1.40 -1.43 7.46
N GLN A 196 0.21 -2.03 7.34
CA GLN A 196 -0.65 -1.94 6.17
C GLN A 196 -1.98 -1.33 6.59
N ILE A 197 -2.32 -0.17 6.02
CA ILE A 197 -3.56 0.53 6.34
C ILE A 197 -4.46 0.48 5.10
N ARG A 198 -5.72 0.10 5.27
CA ARG A 198 -6.69 0.05 4.18
C ARG A 198 -8.12 0.07 4.72
N THR A 199 -9.08 0.37 3.85
CA THR A 199 -10.49 0.30 4.22
C THR A 199 -11.02 -1.13 4.19
N HIS A 200 -12.20 -1.36 4.77
CA HIS A 200 -12.92 -2.63 4.65
C HIS A 200 -13.17 -3.02 3.18
N GLU A 201 -13.61 -2.08 2.34
CA GLU A 201 -13.80 -2.32 0.90
C GLU A 201 -12.51 -2.72 0.19
N MET A 202 -11.38 -2.09 0.55
CA MET A 202 -10.06 -2.41 0.00
C MET A 202 -9.54 -3.77 0.48
N GLU A 203 -9.93 -4.23 1.68
CA GLU A 203 -9.66 -5.59 2.16
C GLU A 203 -10.35 -6.62 1.28
N ASP A 204 -11.64 -6.44 1.04
CA ASP A 204 -12.46 -7.38 0.27
C ASP A 204 -11.98 -7.47 -1.18
N MET A 205 -11.71 -6.34 -1.82
CA MET A 205 -11.13 -6.31 -3.17
C MET A 205 -9.75 -6.98 -3.22
N ALA A 206 -8.94 -6.84 -2.17
CA ALA A 206 -7.62 -7.44 -2.13
C ALA A 206 -7.65 -8.95 -1.88
N ASN A 207 -8.67 -9.49 -1.21
CA ASN A 207 -8.77 -10.93 -0.95
C ASN A 207 -9.45 -11.67 -2.10
N ASN A 208 -10.56 -11.11 -2.61
CA ASN A 208 -11.44 -11.79 -3.56
C ASN A 208 -11.22 -11.39 -5.02
N GLY A 209 -10.39 -10.37 -5.29
CA GLY A 209 -10.10 -9.92 -6.65
C GLY A 209 -11.32 -9.26 -7.30
N LEU A 210 -11.50 -9.48 -8.62
CA LEU A 210 -12.53 -8.84 -9.44
C LEU A 210 -13.88 -8.71 -8.71
N PRO A 211 -14.45 -7.49 -8.61
CA PRO A 211 -15.73 -7.30 -7.97
C PRO A 211 -16.81 -8.10 -8.73
N PRO A 212 -17.77 -8.74 -8.04
CA PRO A 212 -18.85 -9.51 -8.68
C PRO A 212 -19.76 -8.65 -9.57
N THR A 213 -19.65 -7.32 -9.53
CA THR A 213 -20.38 -6.38 -10.39
C THR A 213 -19.48 -5.22 -10.76
N GLY A 214 -19.52 -4.82 -12.04
CA GLY A 214 -18.64 -3.81 -12.62
C GLY A 214 -18.44 -2.60 -11.72
N PHE A 215 -17.18 -2.18 -11.59
CA PHE A 215 -16.78 -0.93 -10.96
C PHE A 215 -17.40 0.24 -11.74
N THR A 216 -18.66 0.54 -11.47
CA THR A 216 -19.22 1.85 -11.78
C THR A 216 -18.46 2.82 -10.91
N ARG A 217 -17.53 3.58 -11.51
CA ARG A 217 -17.03 4.81 -10.91
C ARG A 217 -18.23 5.52 -10.25
N PRO A 218 -18.16 5.93 -8.96
CA PRO A 218 -19.21 6.76 -8.42
C PRO A 218 -19.32 7.98 -9.34
N ARG A 219 -20.46 8.11 -10.05
CA ARG A 219 -20.83 9.31 -10.80
C ARG A 219 -21.11 10.43 -9.81
N LYS A 220 -20.12 10.90 -9.06
CA LYS A 220 -20.16 12.26 -8.56
C LYS A 220 -19.66 13.13 -9.71
N ARG A 221 -20.61 13.64 -10.50
CA ARG A 221 -20.42 14.83 -11.33
C ARG A 221 -19.90 15.92 -10.40
N ALA A 222 -18.59 16.05 -10.26
CA ALA A 222 -18.01 17.34 -9.95
C ALA A 222 -18.35 18.18 -11.18
N ARG A 223 -19.39 19.03 -11.06
CA ARG A 223 -19.53 20.16 -11.98
C ARG A 223 -18.25 20.96 -11.77
N VAL A 224 -17.30 20.80 -12.69
CA VAL A 224 -16.31 21.85 -12.90
C VAL A 224 -17.16 23.03 -13.34
N CYS A 225 -17.42 23.97 -12.42
CA CYS A 225 -17.79 25.32 -12.81
C CYS A 225 -16.58 25.85 -13.59
N LEU A 226 -16.60 25.67 -14.90
CA LEU A 226 -15.85 26.49 -15.82
C LEU A 226 -16.42 27.89 -15.63
N ILE A 227 -15.81 28.68 -14.76
CA ILE A 227 -15.96 30.13 -14.84
C ILE A 227 -15.29 30.48 -16.18
N PRO A 228 -16.02 31.01 -17.18
CA PRO A 228 -15.38 31.49 -18.38
C PRO A 228 -14.42 32.61 -17.96
N ALA A 229 -13.16 32.52 -18.40
CA ALA A 229 -12.22 33.62 -18.27
C ALA A 229 -12.86 34.85 -18.94
N PRO A 230 -12.87 36.03 -18.29
CA PRO A 230 -13.35 37.22 -18.94
C PRO A 230 -12.46 37.52 -20.14
N GLU A 231 -13.04 37.43 -21.33
CA GLU A 231 -12.54 38.09 -22.53
C GLU A 231 -12.56 39.59 -22.23
N ASN A 232 -11.45 40.14 -21.78
CA ASN A 232 -10.98 41.50 -22.07
C ASN A 232 -9.66 41.80 -21.32
N GLY A 233 -8.73 42.39 -22.06
CA GLY A 233 -7.30 42.40 -21.78
C GLY A 233 -6.84 43.03 -20.45
N CYS A 234 -5.89 42.35 -19.81
CA CYS A 234 -4.93 42.99 -18.93
C CYS A 234 -3.63 43.24 -19.71
N ARG A 235 -3.51 44.45 -20.26
CA ARG A 235 -2.22 45.06 -20.59
C ARG A 235 -1.45 45.28 -19.29
N GLY A 236 -0.16 44.98 -19.29
CA GLY A 236 0.80 45.55 -18.35
C GLY A 236 1.31 44.58 -17.29
N CYS A 237 2.35 43.82 -17.63
CA CYS A 237 3.41 43.59 -16.67
C CYS A 237 4.75 43.67 -17.41
N TRP A 238 5.32 44.87 -17.35
CA TRP A 238 6.71 45.16 -17.69
C TRP A 238 7.64 44.39 -16.74
N LYS A 239 8.81 43.98 -17.26
CA LYS A 239 9.91 43.24 -16.63
C LYS A 239 9.88 41.72 -16.78
N CYS A 240 10.19 41.26 -18.00
CA CYS A 240 10.99 40.06 -18.22
C CYS A 240 11.77 40.22 -19.53
N ASN A 241 12.77 41.11 -19.53
CA ASN A 241 13.82 41.13 -20.55
C ASN A 241 15.16 41.10 -19.82
N ASN A 242 15.80 39.93 -19.79
CA ASN A 242 17.22 39.77 -20.13
C ASN A 242 17.72 38.33 -19.93
N ALA A 243 18.32 37.81 -21.00
CA ALA A 243 19.35 36.75 -21.09
C ALA A 243 18.87 35.27 -21.21
N PRO A 244 19.66 34.38 -21.85
CA PRO A 244 19.41 33.92 -23.21
C PRO A 244 19.16 32.41 -23.35
N ALA A 245 18.65 32.02 -24.50
CA ALA A 245 18.32 30.65 -24.89
C ALA A 245 19.56 29.75 -25.04
N THR A 246 19.62 28.68 -24.26
CA THR A 246 20.44 27.50 -24.57
C THR A 246 19.71 26.20 -24.22
N ARG A 247 19.23 25.55 -25.30
CA ARG A 247 19.28 24.10 -25.56
C ARG A 247 18.82 23.15 -24.45
N TRP A 248 17.53 22.77 -24.48
CA TRP A 248 17.08 21.47 -23.97
C TRP A 248 16.08 20.81 -24.91
N ASN A 249 16.35 19.54 -25.21
CA ASN A 249 15.65 18.69 -26.15
C ASN A 249 14.14 18.59 -25.87
N LEU A 250 13.34 18.73 -26.93
CA LEU A 250 11.93 18.34 -26.93
C LEU A 250 11.82 16.81 -26.81
N LEU A 251 11.42 16.32 -25.64
CA LEU A 251 10.60 15.12 -25.55
C LEU A 251 9.17 15.56 -25.29
N ARG A 252 8.36 15.57 -26.36
CA ARG A 252 6.90 15.62 -26.27
C ARG A 252 6.44 14.49 -25.35
N THR A 253 6.02 14.83 -24.14
CA THR A 253 5.15 13.97 -23.35
C THR A 253 3.85 14.71 -23.07
N SER A 254 2.78 13.98 -23.31
CA SER A 254 1.39 14.38 -23.38
C SER A 254 0.94 15.22 -22.20
N ARG A 255 0.13 16.24 -22.51
CA ARG A 255 -0.78 16.93 -21.59
C ARG A 255 -1.42 15.93 -20.63
N SER A 256 -1.05 16.04 -19.36
CA SER A 256 -1.79 15.45 -18.27
C SER A 256 -1.76 16.41 -17.10
N THR A 257 -2.66 17.39 -17.16
CA THR A 257 -3.01 18.25 -16.03
C THR A 257 -3.78 17.40 -15.03
N TYR A 258 -3.06 16.67 -14.18
CA TYR A 258 -3.63 16.12 -12.96
C TYR A 258 -3.35 17.08 -11.80
N SER A 259 -4.43 17.36 -11.08
CA SER A 259 -4.49 18.14 -9.84
C SER A 259 -3.33 17.80 -8.89
N LEU A 260 -2.40 18.74 -8.74
CA LEU A 260 -1.49 18.78 -7.61
C LEU A 260 -2.25 19.29 -6.40
N THR A 261 -2.97 18.41 -5.71
CA THR A 261 -3.32 18.69 -4.30
C THR A 261 -2.08 18.37 -3.48
N ARG A 262 -1.21 19.36 -3.31
CA ARG A 262 0.00 19.27 -2.50
C ARG A 262 -0.41 19.39 -1.03
N PHE A 263 -0.51 18.25 -0.32
CA PHE A 263 -0.71 18.27 1.13
C PHE A 263 0.60 18.64 1.82
N MET A 264 0.61 19.78 2.47
CA MET A 264 1.72 20.26 3.29
C MET A 264 1.45 19.82 4.73
N PHE A 265 2.25 18.89 5.24
CA PHE A 265 2.23 18.54 6.66
C PHE A 265 2.98 19.63 7.43
N LEU A 266 2.24 20.44 8.20
CA LEU A 266 2.81 21.33 9.21
C LEU A 266 2.99 20.55 10.52
N PRO A 267 4.09 20.76 11.26
CA PRO A 267 4.21 20.24 12.61
C PRO A 267 3.34 21.11 13.53
N LEU A 268 2.57 20.46 14.40
CA LEU A 268 1.66 21.02 15.42
C LEU A 268 0.23 21.24 14.90
N GLY A 269 -0.67 20.41 15.45
CA GLY A 269 -2.05 20.31 15.03
C GLY A 269 -2.89 21.55 15.38
N VAL A 270 -3.83 21.85 14.48
CA VAL A 270 -5.10 22.52 14.78
C VAL A 270 -6.14 22.05 13.75
N THR A 271 -7.26 21.53 14.25
CA THR A 271 -8.51 21.32 13.52
C THR A 271 -9.25 22.64 13.29
N PHE A 272 -9.79 22.94 12.09
CA PHE A 272 -11.24 23.16 11.84
C PHE A 272 -11.63 23.86 10.52
N SER A 273 -12.84 23.48 10.10
CA SER A 273 -13.96 24.28 9.54
C SER A 273 -14.01 24.68 8.07
N SER A 274 -15.15 24.34 7.48
CA SER A 274 -15.65 24.77 6.17
C SER A 274 -15.78 26.29 6.07
N CYS A 275 -15.18 26.88 5.04
CA CYS A 275 -15.35 28.31 4.75
C CYS A 275 -16.51 28.52 3.75
N ARG A 276 -17.62 29.11 4.22
CA ARG A 276 -18.69 29.67 3.37
C ARG A 276 -18.23 30.98 2.73
N LYS A 277 -18.81 31.26 1.56
CA LYS A 277 -18.57 32.43 0.70
C LYS A 277 -18.79 33.78 1.41
N GLY A 278 -17.84 34.69 1.25
CA GLY A 278 -17.99 36.15 1.46
C GLY A 278 -16.68 36.87 1.05
N PRO A 279 -16.72 38.05 0.40
CA PRO A 279 -15.51 38.71 -0.08
C PRO A 279 -14.96 39.63 1.02
N VAL A 280 -13.67 39.48 1.37
CA VAL A 280 -12.94 40.48 2.14
C VAL A 280 -11.63 40.79 1.43
N ARG A 281 -11.56 42.01 0.87
CA ARG A 281 -10.32 42.67 0.47
C ARG A 281 -9.53 43.00 1.75
N SER A 282 -8.31 42.52 1.86
CA SER A 282 -7.26 43.20 2.64
C SER A 282 -5.88 42.74 2.21
N THR A 283 -5.16 43.67 1.59
CA THR A 283 -3.73 43.64 1.29
C THR A 283 -2.89 43.39 2.53
N LEU A 284 -2.13 42.29 2.56
CA LEU A 284 -1.05 42.09 3.53
C LEU A 284 0.25 42.69 2.97
N ARG A 285 0.63 43.86 3.51
CA ARG A 285 2.02 44.34 3.52
C ARG A 285 2.82 43.45 4.47
N MET A 286 3.93 42.88 4.01
CA MET A 286 4.98 42.35 4.89
C MET A 286 6.00 43.46 5.16
N PRO A 287 6.45 43.67 6.41
CA PRO A 287 7.60 44.54 6.69
C PRO A 287 8.91 43.79 6.48
N CYS A 288 9.78 44.34 5.63
CA CYS A 288 11.20 44.01 5.60
C CYS A 288 11.88 44.63 6.84
N ILE A 289 12.51 43.80 7.67
CA ILE A 289 13.45 44.27 8.70
C ILE A 289 14.81 44.39 8.04
N ALA A 290 15.29 45.63 7.92
CA ALA A 290 16.63 45.96 7.46
C ALA A 290 17.61 45.87 8.65
N ILE A 291 18.72 45.17 8.46
CA ILE A 291 19.89 45.24 9.35
C ILE A 291 20.83 46.28 8.73
N SER A 292 20.90 47.46 9.32
CA SER A 292 21.91 48.47 9.03
C SER A 292 22.98 48.42 10.11
N GLY A 293 24.21 48.08 9.71
CA GLY A 293 25.40 48.24 10.55
C GLY A 293 25.75 49.71 10.73
N ILE A 294 26.28 50.04 11.91
CA ILE A 294 26.99 51.28 12.21
C ILE A 294 28.40 50.86 12.62
N THR A 295 29.38 51.33 11.85
CA THR A 295 30.80 51.33 12.14
C THR A 295 31.16 52.38 13.17
N ALA A 296 31.98 52.01 14.15
CA ALA A 296 33.18 52.74 14.59
C ALA A 296 34.11 51.71 15.25
#